data_AF-A0A137Q2G6-F1
#
_entry.id   AF-A0A137Q2G6-F1
#
_cell.length_a   1.000
_cell.length_b   1.000
_cell.length_c   1.000
_cell.angle_alpha   90.00
_cell.angle_beta   90.00
_cell.angle_gamma   90.00
#
_symmetry.space_group_name_H-M   'P 1'
#
loop_
_entity.id
_entity.type
_entity.pdbx_description
1 polymer ?
#
loop_
_entity_poly.entity_id
_entity_poly.type
_entity_poly.pdbx_seq_one_letter_code
_entity_poly.pdbx_strand_id
1 'polypeptide(L)'
;MTWLQVLQESALTVIKFAQKDDVVIFMWSYISFTREPIIELFRGRINHSDISFEPYYVEHPKSKNAIMLVSAPTVGGNVPEIKDLIKVIKSQLDSKGVKLISHIYVHDISQSSCLHGDGTPKDWRRLKEIFEGTVKMDQVSLLLTGWEEVSLEKGVEWELKIRRALTEDVESGLLFERLRLQDEDLAWSVLYEVIDLSYVGLIGKRCIEARLKRNGITEDDIRAELHLALLQKEIDELCVELNKSVKERKLRKEIQKYFIDRQARFESLLVQMDDNHEIPRKKKEAEATLEDEYLIFRKTMWAFFEEIEKLHICIGPRLKEFYGFKCGPDEVRKLA
;
A
#
# COMPACT_ATOMS: atom_id res chain seq x y z
N MET A 1 23.28 10.34 28.73
CA MET A 1 22.30 11.26 28.12
C MET A 1 20.92 10.76 28.51
N THR A 2 20.05 11.63 29.04
CA THR A 2 18.68 11.21 29.41
C THR A 2 17.82 11.05 28.15
N TRP A 3 16.76 10.25 28.22
CA TRP A 3 15.81 10.09 27.11
C TRP A 3 15.27 11.43 26.60
N LEU A 4 14.94 12.35 27.51
CA LEU A 4 14.44 13.67 27.16
C LEU A 4 15.50 14.52 26.42
N GLN A 5 16.77 14.41 26.80
CA GLN A 5 17.86 15.10 26.10
C GLN A 5 18.00 14.60 24.65
N VAL A 6 17.97 13.28 24.44
CA VAL A 6 17.99 12.68 23.09
C VAL A 6 16.81 13.18 22.25
N LEU A 7 15.62 13.25 22.84
CA LEU A 7 14.43 13.69 22.13
C LEU A 7 14.49 15.19 21.78
N GLN A 8 15.00 16.03 22.69
CA GLN A 8 15.21 17.46 22.44
C GLN A 8 16.26 17.73 21.36
N GLU A 9 17.40 17.04 21.41
CA GLU A 9 18.47 17.17 20.41
C GLU A 9 18.01 16.72 19.02
N SER A 10 17.25 15.64 18.96
CA SER A 10 16.68 15.14 17.69
C SER A 10 15.59 16.06 17.14
N ALA A 11 14.74 16.66 17.99
CA ALA A 11 13.80 17.71 17.58
C ALA A 11 14.51 18.94 16.98
N LEU A 12 15.59 19.41 17.61
CA LEU A 12 16.43 20.48 17.07
C LEU A 12 17.06 20.11 15.73
N THR A 13 17.40 18.83 15.55
CA THR A 13 17.97 18.29 14.31
C THR A 13 16.96 18.38 13.16
N VAL A 14 15.71 17.96 13.39
CA VAL A 14 14.61 18.12 12.41
C VAL A 14 14.44 19.60 12.03
N ILE A 15 14.36 20.48 13.04
CA ILE A 15 14.19 21.92 12.81
C ILE A 15 15.36 22.46 12.00
N LYS A 16 16.61 22.12 12.36
CA LYS A 16 17.82 22.63 11.72
C LYS A 16 17.87 22.24 10.24
N PHE A 17 17.55 20.99 9.92
CA PHE A 17 17.65 20.51 8.55
C PHE A 17 16.56 21.04 7.64
N ALA A 18 15.32 21.18 8.13
CA ALA A 18 14.20 21.70 7.33
C ALA A 18 14.53 23.05 6.67
N GLN A 19 14.22 23.15 5.39
CA GLN A 19 14.35 24.36 4.58
C GLN A 19 12.99 24.95 4.23
N LYS A 20 13.02 26.19 3.76
CA LYS A 20 11.84 26.84 3.18
C LYS A 20 11.34 25.99 2.01
N ASP A 21 10.02 25.92 1.87
CA ASP A 21 9.32 25.20 0.82
C ASP A 21 9.42 23.65 0.87
N ASP A 22 10.13 23.09 1.88
CA ASP A 22 10.17 21.64 2.12
C ASP A 22 8.77 21.08 2.41
N VAL A 23 8.59 19.81 2.11
CA VAL A 23 7.48 18.99 2.63
C VAL A 23 8.02 18.11 3.76
N VAL A 24 7.45 18.24 4.95
CA VAL A 24 7.88 17.46 6.13
C VAL A 24 6.80 16.46 6.52
N ILE A 25 7.16 15.18 6.58
CA ILE A 25 6.23 14.10 6.89
C ILE A 25 6.73 13.32 8.10
N PHE A 26 5.99 13.38 9.21
CA PHE A 26 6.31 12.59 10.40
C PHE A 26 5.68 11.20 10.29
N MET A 27 6.50 10.15 10.38
CA MET A 27 6.06 8.76 10.36
C MET A 27 6.02 8.20 11.78
N TRP A 28 4.85 7.76 12.21
CA TRP A 28 4.53 7.22 13.52
C TRP A 28 4.16 5.75 13.41
N SER A 29 4.38 4.97 14.44
CA SER A 29 3.90 3.59 14.52
C SER A 29 3.90 3.15 15.99
N TYR A 30 3.10 2.12 16.29
CA TYR A 30 3.16 1.48 17.61
C TYR A 30 4.49 0.71 17.78
N ILE A 31 4.83 -0.10 16.78
CA ILE A 31 6.09 -0.83 16.71
C ILE A 31 7.03 -0.06 15.81
N SER A 32 8.20 0.24 16.34
CA SER A 32 9.13 1.18 15.76
C SER A 32 9.69 0.73 14.39
N PHE A 33 10.03 -0.56 14.27
CA PHE A 33 10.53 -1.17 13.05
C PHE A 33 9.50 -1.26 11.92
N THR A 34 8.21 -1.03 12.17
CA THR A 34 7.17 -1.05 11.11
C THR A 34 7.36 0.08 10.08
N ARG A 35 8.08 1.15 10.43
CA ARG A 35 8.34 2.27 9.52
C ARG A 35 9.59 2.08 8.68
N GLU A 36 10.53 1.28 9.17
CA GLU A 36 11.84 1.09 8.55
C GLU A 36 11.69 0.63 7.09
N PRO A 37 10.93 -0.44 6.77
CA PRO A 37 10.80 -0.90 5.39
C PRO A 37 10.33 0.19 4.44
N ILE A 38 9.42 1.07 4.87
CA ILE A 38 8.92 2.15 4.01
C ILE A 38 10.01 3.20 3.75
N ILE A 39 10.76 3.60 4.78
CA ILE A 39 11.81 4.62 4.60
C ILE A 39 12.95 4.03 3.77
N GLU A 40 13.27 2.75 3.94
CA GLU A 40 14.29 2.05 3.17
C GLU A 40 13.98 2.00 1.67
N LEU A 41 12.69 1.97 1.28
CA LEU A 41 12.29 2.08 -0.13
C LEU A 41 12.78 3.38 -0.79
N PHE A 42 13.07 4.44 -0.03
CA PHE A 42 13.49 5.73 -0.59
C PHE A 42 14.96 6.07 -0.35
N ARG A 43 15.58 5.53 0.70
CA ARG A 43 16.94 5.91 1.13
C ARG A 43 17.91 4.73 1.22
N GLY A 44 17.45 3.51 0.96
CA GLY A 44 18.19 2.31 1.33
C GLY A 44 18.28 2.16 2.85
N ARG A 45 19.23 1.36 3.33
CA ARG A 45 19.34 1.03 4.76
C ARG A 45 19.47 2.26 5.65
N ILE A 46 18.68 2.27 6.71
CA ILE A 46 18.70 3.32 7.74
C ILE A 46 19.06 2.74 9.10
N ASN A 47 19.53 3.60 10.00
CA ASN A 47 19.62 3.28 11.42
C ASN A 47 18.39 3.89 12.08
N HIS A 48 17.61 3.07 12.77
CA HIS A 48 16.37 3.50 13.40
C HIS A 48 16.51 3.59 14.93
N SER A 49 15.77 4.53 15.52
CA SER A 49 15.72 4.78 16.97
C SER A 49 14.29 4.92 17.47
N ASP A 50 13.98 4.21 18.55
CA ASP A 50 12.65 4.22 19.18
C ASP A 50 12.37 5.51 19.96
N ILE A 51 13.39 6.32 20.19
CA ILE A 51 13.39 7.39 21.19
C ILE A 51 13.72 8.78 20.63
N SER A 52 13.97 8.91 19.32
CA SER A 52 14.36 10.17 18.68
C SER A 52 13.58 10.45 17.40
N PHE A 53 13.59 11.71 16.98
CA PHE A 53 13.15 12.10 15.65
C PHE A 53 14.31 11.98 14.65
N GLU A 54 14.14 11.21 13.59
CA GLU A 54 15.21 10.98 12.61
C GLU A 54 14.80 11.50 11.23
N PRO A 55 15.40 12.60 10.75
CA PRO A 55 15.09 13.17 9.45
C PRO A 55 15.86 12.49 8.31
N TYR A 56 15.14 12.16 7.24
CA TYR A 56 15.63 11.54 6.01
C TYR A 56 15.16 12.35 4.81
N TYR A 57 16.10 12.93 4.06
CA TYR A 57 15.79 13.69 2.84
C TYR A 57 15.63 12.80 1.63
N VAL A 58 14.47 12.84 1.00
CA VAL A 58 14.23 12.15 -0.26
C VAL A 58 13.90 13.18 -1.31
N GLU A 59 14.48 13.02 -2.49
CA GLU A 59 14.16 13.88 -3.61
C GLU A 59 13.04 13.24 -4.40
N HIS A 60 11.96 13.99 -4.55
CA HIS A 60 10.79 13.49 -5.24
C HIS A 60 11.09 13.29 -6.75
N PRO A 61 10.80 12.11 -7.33
CA PRO A 61 11.30 11.75 -8.67
C PRO A 61 10.78 12.67 -9.78
N LYS A 62 9.50 13.10 -9.73
CA LYS A 62 8.90 13.97 -10.77
C LYS A 62 9.08 15.48 -10.51
N SER A 63 8.68 15.96 -9.35
CA SER A 63 8.68 17.40 -9.00
C SER A 63 10.04 17.94 -8.59
N LYS A 64 11.01 17.07 -8.24
CA LYS A 64 12.32 17.45 -7.69
C LYS A 64 12.25 18.23 -6.37
N ASN A 65 11.07 18.27 -5.73
CA ASN A 65 10.92 18.86 -4.41
C ASN A 65 11.62 17.99 -3.37
N ALA A 66 12.28 18.64 -2.41
CA ALA A 66 12.82 17.98 -1.24
C ALA A 66 11.69 17.61 -0.28
N ILE A 67 11.63 16.34 0.10
CA ILE A 67 10.73 15.82 1.13
C ILE A 67 11.61 15.35 2.28
N MET A 68 11.32 15.81 3.49
CA MET A 68 11.93 15.31 4.71
C MET A 68 10.97 14.32 5.37
N LEU A 69 11.27 13.03 5.27
CA LEU A 69 10.61 11.98 6.03
C LEU A 69 11.23 11.96 7.44
N VAL A 70 10.43 12.04 8.48
CA VAL A 70 10.89 12.03 9.87
C VAL A 70 10.38 10.78 10.55
N SER A 71 11.25 9.80 10.84
CA SER A 71 10.88 8.70 11.74
C SER A 71 10.69 9.27 13.14
N ALA A 72 9.48 9.21 13.68
CA ALA A 72 9.15 9.74 15.00
C ALA A 72 9.60 8.79 16.13
N PRO A 73 9.69 9.21 17.39
CA PRO A 73 9.78 8.26 18.50
C PRO A 73 8.51 7.41 18.62
N THR A 74 8.61 6.30 19.33
CA THR A 74 7.41 5.59 19.82
C THR A 74 6.70 6.43 20.87
N VAL A 75 5.35 6.42 20.86
CA VAL A 75 4.55 7.33 21.72
C VAL A 75 4.70 6.98 23.21
N GLY A 76 4.75 5.68 23.54
CA GLY A 76 5.12 5.19 24.86
C GLY A 76 4.40 5.89 26.04
N GLY A 77 5.11 6.07 27.15
CA GLY A 77 4.60 6.75 28.35
C GLY A 77 4.85 8.26 28.41
N ASN A 78 5.49 8.85 27.40
CA ASN A 78 6.03 10.22 27.45
C ASN A 78 5.24 11.19 26.57
N VAL A 79 3.91 11.04 26.57
CA VAL A 79 2.98 11.82 25.74
C VAL A 79 3.15 13.34 25.94
N PRO A 80 3.25 13.88 27.16
CA PRO A 80 3.38 15.32 27.37
C PRO A 80 4.64 15.91 26.73
N GLU A 81 5.79 15.25 26.92
CA GLU A 81 7.07 15.72 26.40
C GLU A 81 7.11 15.69 24.87
N ILE A 82 6.58 14.63 24.25
CA ILE A 82 6.47 14.53 22.79
C ILE A 82 5.53 15.61 22.25
N LYS A 83 4.38 15.83 22.91
CA LYS A 83 3.41 16.87 22.53
C LYS A 83 4.04 18.26 22.52
N ASP A 84 4.77 18.62 23.58
CA ASP A 84 5.40 19.94 23.66
C ASP A 84 6.51 20.12 22.62
N LEU A 85 7.27 19.06 22.33
CA LEU A 85 8.26 19.11 21.26
C LEU A 85 7.63 19.22 19.87
N ILE A 86 6.53 18.53 19.60
CA ILE A 86 5.80 18.68 18.33
C ILE A 86 5.27 20.11 18.14
N LYS A 87 4.78 20.76 19.21
CA LYS A 87 4.42 22.19 19.15
C LYS A 87 5.61 23.07 18.79
N VAL A 88 6.75 22.85 19.43
CA VAL A 88 7.99 23.61 19.16
C VAL A 88 8.45 23.40 17.73
N ILE A 89 8.55 22.14 17.28
CA ILE A 89 8.95 21.80 15.90
C ILE A 89 8.00 22.48 14.92
N LYS A 90 6.69 22.30 15.07
CA LYS A 90 5.68 22.90 14.19
C LYS A 90 5.84 24.42 14.09
N SER A 91 5.93 25.11 15.22
CA SER A 91 6.07 26.57 15.24
C SER A 91 7.33 27.04 14.49
N GLN A 92 8.44 26.32 14.63
CA GLN A 92 9.71 26.64 13.96
C GLN A 92 9.71 26.28 12.47
N LEU A 93 9.03 25.20 12.07
CA LEU A 93 8.85 24.84 10.67
C LEU A 93 7.93 25.84 9.95
N ASP A 94 6.82 26.24 10.59
CA ASP A 94 5.91 27.25 10.07
C ASP A 94 6.64 28.61 9.89
N SER A 95 7.48 29.02 10.86
CA SER A 95 8.24 30.27 10.75
C SER A 95 9.31 30.25 9.66
N LYS A 96 9.86 29.07 9.34
CA LYS A 96 10.77 28.87 8.20
C LYS A 96 10.09 28.91 6.83
N GLY A 97 8.75 28.87 6.79
CA GLY A 97 8.01 28.77 5.55
C GLY A 97 8.09 27.37 4.91
N VAL A 98 8.11 26.32 5.74
CA VAL A 98 7.89 24.94 5.27
C VAL A 98 6.52 24.88 4.59
N LYS A 99 6.46 24.22 3.43
CA LYS A 99 5.28 24.24 2.56
C LYS A 99 4.16 23.35 3.09
N LEU A 100 4.52 22.22 3.68
CA LEU A 100 3.57 21.25 4.23
C LEU A 100 4.17 20.51 5.42
N ILE A 101 3.34 20.29 6.44
CA ILE A 101 3.62 19.39 7.56
C ILE A 101 2.48 18.36 7.61
N SER A 102 2.82 17.09 7.41
CA SER A 102 1.89 15.96 7.42
C SER A 102 2.37 14.86 8.37
N HIS A 103 1.46 14.00 8.80
CA HIS A 103 1.71 12.91 9.73
C HIS A 103 1.14 11.62 9.15
N ILE A 104 1.94 10.57 9.11
CA ILE A 104 1.53 9.23 8.69
C ILE A 104 1.67 8.31 9.90
N TYR A 105 0.59 7.69 10.34
CA TYR A 105 0.67 6.55 11.25
C TYR A 105 0.69 5.26 10.42
N VAL A 106 1.76 4.50 10.54
CA VAL A 106 1.96 3.23 9.85
C VAL A 106 1.47 2.09 10.75
N HIS A 107 0.60 1.26 10.18
CA HIS A 107 0.15 0.02 10.80
C HIS A 107 0.40 -1.15 9.86
N ASP A 108 0.99 -2.22 10.39
CA ASP A 108 1.13 -3.49 9.69
C ASP A 108 -0.10 -4.35 9.97
N ILE A 109 -0.87 -4.64 8.92
CA ILE A 109 -2.13 -5.37 9.04
C ILE A 109 -1.93 -6.85 9.41
N SER A 110 -0.74 -7.39 9.22
CA SER A 110 -0.37 -8.73 9.70
C SER A 110 -0.29 -8.80 11.23
N GLN A 111 -0.08 -7.66 11.88
CA GLN A 111 0.10 -7.54 13.32
C GLN A 111 -1.23 -7.27 14.04
N SER A 112 -2.18 -8.18 13.94
CA SER A 112 -3.50 -8.02 14.59
C SER A 112 -3.41 -7.87 16.12
N SER A 113 -2.33 -8.37 16.73
CA SER A 113 -2.02 -8.18 18.16
C SER A 113 -1.74 -6.71 18.53
N CYS A 114 -1.51 -5.85 17.54
CA CYS A 114 -1.32 -4.41 17.67
C CYS A 114 -2.61 -3.60 17.53
N LEU A 115 -3.76 -4.28 17.48
CA LEU A 115 -5.09 -3.68 17.55
C LEU A 115 -5.72 -3.96 18.92
N HIS A 116 -6.57 -3.05 19.37
CA HIS A 116 -7.53 -3.30 20.43
C HIS A 116 -8.68 -4.19 19.93
N GLY A 117 -9.49 -4.72 20.85
CA GLY A 117 -10.62 -5.59 20.52
C GLY A 117 -11.65 -4.95 19.58
N ASP A 118 -11.78 -3.62 19.62
CA ASP A 118 -12.64 -2.81 18.77
C ASP A 118 -12.05 -2.53 17.37
N GLY A 119 -10.76 -2.81 17.15
CA GLY A 119 -10.04 -2.51 15.91
C GLY A 119 -9.21 -1.23 15.95
N THR A 120 -9.22 -0.48 17.06
CA THR A 120 -8.38 0.72 17.21
C THR A 120 -6.90 0.33 17.26
N PRO A 121 -6.01 0.94 16.46
CA PRO A 121 -4.57 0.72 16.57
C PRO A 121 -4.06 1.08 17.97
N LYS A 122 -3.13 0.28 18.51
CA LYS A 122 -2.48 0.59 19.79
C LYS A 122 -1.79 1.96 19.73
N ASP A 123 -1.83 2.66 20.86
CA ASP A 123 -1.36 4.05 21.00
C ASP A 123 -2.07 5.10 20.13
N TRP A 124 -3.06 4.76 19.30
CA TRP A 124 -3.81 5.75 18.52
C TRP A 124 -4.40 6.86 19.41
N ARG A 125 -4.97 6.51 20.57
CA ARG A 125 -5.50 7.48 21.54
C ARG A 125 -4.41 8.43 22.06
N ARG A 126 -3.25 7.91 22.42
CA ARG A 126 -2.10 8.70 22.89
C ARG A 126 -1.54 9.59 21.79
N LEU A 127 -1.54 9.11 20.55
CA LEU A 127 -1.16 9.90 19.40
C LEU A 127 -2.13 11.07 19.18
N LYS A 128 -3.44 10.86 19.35
CA LYS A 128 -4.43 11.95 19.34
C LYS A 128 -4.18 12.97 20.44
N GLU A 129 -3.78 12.53 21.64
CA GLU A 129 -3.37 13.43 22.73
C GLU A 129 -2.16 14.30 22.34
N ILE A 130 -1.17 13.75 21.63
CA ILE A 130 -0.04 14.51 21.08
C ILE A 130 -0.51 15.53 20.04
N PHE A 131 -1.43 15.14 19.16
CA PHE A 131 -1.90 15.98 18.06
C PHE A 131 -2.84 17.10 18.51
N GLU A 132 -3.54 16.92 19.62
CA GLU A 132 -4.50 17.89 20.13
C GLU A 132 -3.93 19.31 20.24
N GLY A 133 -4.64 20.26 19.63
CA GLY A 133 -4.27 21.68 19.60
C GLY A 133 -3.13 22.04 18.65
N THR A 134 -2.49 21.06 17.99
CA THR A 134 -1.27 21.27 17.19
C THR A 134 -1.41 20.76 15.76
N VAL A 135 -2.07 19.61 15.57
CA VAL A 135 -2.22 18.90 14.30
C VAL A 135 -3.70 18.62 14.09
N LYS A 136 -4.23 18.97 12.92
CA LYS A 136 -5.61 18.65 12.52
C LYS A 136 -5.66 17.26 11.88
N MET A 137 -6.79 16.54 11.98
CA MET A 137 -6.91 15.18 11.41
C MET A 137 -6.74 15.12 9.89
N ASP A 138 -7.04 16.22 9.19
CA ASP A 138 -6.74 16.39 7.77
C ASP A 138 -5.23 16.62 7.46
N GLN A 139 -4.34 16.51 8.45
CA GLN A 139 -2.88 16.34 8.30
C GLN A 139 -2.44 14.91 8.55
N VAL A 140 -3.34 14.06 9.02
CA VAL A 140 -3.01 12.73 9.51
C VAL A 140 -3.49 11.71 8.49
N SER A 141 -2.62 10.79 8.13
CA SER A 141 -2.94 9.66 7.28
C SER A 141 -2.63 8.37 8.04
N LEU A 142 -3.48 7.35 7.87
CA LEU A 142 -3.22 6.00 8.31
C LEU A 142 -2.74 5.20 7.11
N LEU A 143 -1.50 4.69 7.16
CA LEU A 143 -0.93 3.84 6.14
C LEU A 143 -0.95 2.38 6.59
N LEU A 144 -1.72 1.56 5.87
CA LEU A 144 -1.79 0.11 6.09
C LEU A 144 -0.76 -0.61 5.21
N THR A 145 0.08 -1.43 5.85
CA THR A 145 1.18 -2.20 5.23
C THR A 145 1.02 -3.70 5.54
N GLY A 146 1.94 -4.54 5.04
CA GLY A 146 2.00 -5.96 5.40
C GLY A 146 0.91 -6.83 4.74
N TRP A 147 0.31 -6.34 3.66
CA TRP A 147 -0.73 -7.04 2.90
C TRP A 147 -0.26 -8.37 2.28
N GLU A 148 1.05 -8.50 2.06
CA GLU A 148 1.68 -9.68 1.47
C GLU A 148 1.73 -10.86 2.47
N GLU A 149 1.72 -10.55 3.77
CA GLU A 149 1.87 -11.47 4.90
C GLU A 149 0.52 -12.00 5.43
N VAL A 150 -0.60 -11.58 4.84
CA VAL A 150 -1.95 -12.01 5.22
C VAL A 150 -2.73 -12.53 4.03
N SER A 151 -3.73 -13.37 4.30
CA SER A 151 -4.73 -13.69 3.28
C SER A 151 -5.57 -12.44 2.97
N LEU A 152 -6.09 -12.38 1.74
CA LEU A 152 -6.89 -11.25 1.26
C LEU A 152 -8.10 -11.00 2.18
N GLU A 153 -8.83 -12.07 2.52
CA GLU A 153 -10.03 -12.01 3.36
C GLU A 153 -9.71 -11.43 4.73
N LYS A 154 -8.63 -11.92 5.35
CA LYS A 154 -8.19 -11.50 6.68
C LYS A 154 -7.71 -10.06 6.66
N GLY A 155 -6.94 -9.66 5.65
CA GLY A 155 -6.51 -8.27 5.48
C GLY A 155 -7.69 -7.31 5.33
N VAL A 156 -8.62 -7.64 4.43
CA VAL A 156 -9.84 -6.83 4.22
C VAL A 156 -10.67 -6.73 5.51
N GLU A 157 -10.85 -7.84 6.23
CA GLU A 157 -11.55 -7.87 7.52
C GLU A 157 -10.90 -6.90 8.53
N TRP A 158 -9.57 -6.95 8.68
CA TRP A 158 -8.86 -6.08 9.62
C TRP A 158 -8.96 -4.61 9.24
N GLU A 159 -8.81 -4.28 7.96
CA GLU A 159 -8.95 -2.90 7.52
C GLU A 159 -10.37 -2.38 7.78
N LEU A 160 -11.41 -3.14 7.43
CA LEU A 160 -12.80 -2.75 7.69
C LEU A 160 -13.06 -2.58 9.19
N LYS A 161 -12.41 -3.38 10.03
CA LYS A 161 -12.48 -3.24 11.49
C LYS A 161 -11.82 -1.94 11.95
N ILE A 162 -10.62 -1.62 11.46
CA ILE A 162 -9.92 -0.36 11.79
C ILE A 162 -10.73 0.85 11.30
N ARG A 163 -11.25 0.82 10.07
CA ARG A 163 -12.08 1.90 9.52
C ARG A 163 -13.30 2.19 10.39
N ARG A 164 -14.02 1.14 10.82
CA ARG A 164 -15.15 1.27 11.74
C ARG A 164 -14.73 1.91 13.06
N ALA A 165 -13.61 1.48 13.65
CA ALA A 165 -13.10 2.03 14.89
C ALA A 165 -12.68 3.51 14.79
N LEU A 166 -12.27 3.96 13.60
CA LEU A 166 -11.77 5.32 13.34
C LEU A 166 -12.76 6.20 12.55
N THR A 167 -14.04 5.87 12.54
CA THR A 167 -15.07 6.56 11.73
C THR A 167 -15.11 8.08 12.02
N GLU A 168 -15.13 8.48 13.29
CA GLU A 168 -15.15 9.90 13.68
C GLU A 168 -13.87 10.64 13.24
N ASP A 169 -12.72 9.96 13.28
CA ASP A 169 -11.44 10.53 12.85
C ASP A 169 -11.43 10.68 11.31
N VAL A 170 -12.04 9.75 10.57
CA VAL A 170 -12.25 9.83 9.11
C VAL A 170 -13.17 10.99 8.74
N GLU A 171 -14.29 11.15 9.44
CA GLU A 171 -15.19 12.29 9.26
C GLU A 171 -14.48 13.63 9.51
N SER A 172 -13.50 13.63 10.42
CA SER A 172 -12.64 14.78 10.73
C SER A 172 -11.48 14.98 9.74
N GLY A 173 -11.33 14.09 8.74
CA GLY A 173 -10.36 14.22 7.65
C GLY A 173 -9.17 13.25 7.70
N LEU A 174 -9.13 12.25 8.59
CA LEU A 174 -8.11 11.19 8.54
C LEU A 174 -8.13 10.50 7.15
N LEU A 175 -6.99 10.40 6.48
CA LEU A 175 -6.88 9.70 5.19
C LEU A 175 -6.43 8.26 5.41
N PHE A 176 -7.11 7.28 4.82
CA PHE A 176 -6.63 5.90 4.78
C PHE A 176 -5.91 5.64 3.46
N GLU A 177 -4.67 5.16 3.55
CA GLU A 177 -3.90 4.68 2.40
C GLU A 177 -3.35 3.28 2.64
N ARG A 178 -2.95 2.63 1.55
CA ARG A 178 -2.41 1.26 1.55
C ARG A 178 -1.12 1.20 0.77
N LEU A 179 -0.06 0.69 1.40
CA LEU A 179 1.11 0.21 0.68
C LEU A 179 0.94 -1.28 0.47
N ARG A 180 0.38 -1.62 -0.71
CA ARG A 180 -0.08 -2.99 -1.03
C ARG A 180 1.07 -3.97 -1.18
N LEU A 181 2.19 -3.51 -1.73
CA LEU A 181 3.44 -4.26 -1.87
C LEU A 181 4.58 -3.36 -1.37
N GLN A 182 5.64 -3.95 -0.84
CA GLN A 182 6.88 -3.23 -0.55
C GLN A 182 7.65 -2.90 -1.84
N ASP A 183 7.13 -1.92 -2.57
CA ASP A 183 7.64 -1.46 -3.85
C ASP A 183 7.84 0.06 -3.83
N GLU A 184 8.96 0.52 -4.39
CA GLU A 184 9.35 1.93 -4.35
C GLU A 184 8.36 2.81 -5.14
N ASP A 185 7.93 2.39 -6.33
CA ASP A 185 7.01 3.15 -7.16
C ASP A 185 5.63 3.29 -6.50
N LEU A 186 5.14 2.21 -5.87
CA LEU A 186 3.91 2.24 -5.08
C LEU A 186 4.04 3.13 -3.84
N ALA A 187 5.18 3.06 -3.13
CA ALA A 187 5.43 3.91 -1.96
C ALA A 187 5.47 5.39 -2.35
N TRP A 188 6.10 5.72 -3.48
CA TRP A 188 6.03 7.06 -4.05
C TRP A 188 4.59 7.44 -4.36
N SER A 189 3.83 6.59 -5.06
CA SER A 189 2.41 6.84 -5.39
C SER A 189 1.58 7.16 -4.16
N VAL A 190 1.77 6.43 -3.06
CA VAL A 190 1.08 6.71 -1.79
C VAL A 190 1.50 8.06 -1.21
N LEU A 191 2.80 8.38 -1.21
CA LEU A 191 3.27 9.68 -0.74
C LEU A 191 2.73 10.83 -1.58
N TYR A 192 2.58 10.67 -2.91
CA TYR A 192 1.94 11.67 -3.76
C TYR A 192 0.51 11.96 -3.30
N GLU A 193 -0.30 10.93 -3.12
CA GLU A 193 -1.69 11.07 -2.66
C GLU A 193 -1.76 11.72 -1.29
N VAL A 194 -0.92 11.29 -0.34
CA VAL A 194 -0.85 11.90 1.00
C VAL A 194 -0.49 13.38 0.89
N ILE A 195 0.49 13.74 0.07
CA ILE A 195 0.95 15.12 -0.11
C ILE A 195 -0.15 15.96 -0.77
N ASP A 196 -0.70 15.51 -1.89
CA ASP A 196 -1.72 16.21 -2.67
C ASP A 196 -3.00 16.45 -1.84
N LEU A 197 -3.47 15.41 -1.14
CA LEU A 197 -4.67 15.49 -0.29
C LEU A 197 -4.42 16.17 1.05
N SER A 198 -3.16 16.43 1.43
CA SER A 198 -2.80 17.22 2.61
C SER A 198 -2.50 18.69 2.27
N TYR A 199 -2.35 19.04 0.98
CA TYR A 199 -2.23 20.42 0.56
C TYR A 199 -3.50 21.21 0.86
N VAL A 200 -3.28 22.48 1.20
CA VAL A 200 -4.35 23.47 1.26
C VAL A 200 -4.63 23.89 -0.18
N GLY A 201 -5.84 23.65 -0.69
CA GLY A 201 -6.24 24.18 -2.00
C GLY A 201 -6.16 25.72 -2.01
N LEU A 202 -6.15 26.34 -3.20
CA LEU A 202 -6.05 27.79 -3.43
C LEU A 202 -7.03 28.69 -2.61
N ILE A 203 -8.01 28.09 -1.93
CA ILE A 203 -9.08 28.77 -1.17
C ILE A 203 -8.91 28.60 0.35
N GLY A 204 -7.77 28.10 0.83
CA GLY A 204 -7.55 27.93 2.28
C GLY A 204 -8.34 26.77 2.91
N LYS A 205 -9.11 26.02 2.10
CA LYS A 205 -9.78 24.79 2.50
C LYS A 205 -8.95 23.60 2.04
N ARG A 206 -8.64 22.71 2.98
CA ARG A 206 -8.15 21.37 2.65
C ARG A 206 -9.29 20.57 2.06
N CYS A 207 -8.97 19.70 1.10
CA CYS A 207 -9.97 18.89 0.42
C CYS A 207 -10.43 17.70 1.28
N ILE A 208 -11.06 18.00 2.42
CA ILE A 208 -11.72 16.99 3.27
C ILE A 208 -12.70 16.16 2.43
N GLU A 209 -13.45 16.78 1.52
CA GLU A 209 -14.34 16.08 0.59
C GLU A 209 -13.60 15.05 -0.29
N ALA A 210 -12.42 15.39 -0.82
CA ALA A 210 -11.63 14.44 -1.62
C ALA A 210 -11.11 13.28 -0.76
N ARG A 211 -10.68 13.56 0.48
CA ARG A 211 -10.27 12.53 1.45
C ARG A 211 -11.44 11.62 1.84
N LEU A 212 -12.62 12.18 2.10
CA LEU A 212 -13.84 11.41 2.38
C LEU A 212 -14.23 10.54 1.18
N LYS A 213 -14.15 11.07 -0.05
CA LYS A 213 -14.38 10.29 -1.27
C LYS A 213 -13.38 9.15 -1.40
N ARG A 214 -12.08 9.40 -1.16
CA ARG A 214 -11.02 8.40 -1.17
C ARG A 214 -11.23 7.33 -0.09
N ASN A 215 -11.76 7.73 1.07
CA ASN A 215 -12.09 6.81 2.16
C ASN A 215 -13.38 6.00 1.90
N GLY A 216 -14.29 6.50 1.06
CA GLY A 216 -15.59 5.89 0.77
C GLY A 216 -15.56 4.67 -0.17
N ILE A 217 -14.43 3.97 -0.22
CA ILE A 217 -14.25 2.73 -0.99
C ILE A 217 -14.93 1.55 -0.30
N THR A 218 -15.60 0.72 -1.10
CA THR A 218 -16.38 -0.44 -0.63
C THR A 218 -15.48 -1.65 -0.38
N GLU A 219 -15.98 -2.66 0.35
CA GLU A 219 -15.26 -3.93 0.52
C GLU A 219 -14.84 -4.54 -0.82
N ASP A 220 -15.74 -4.51 -1.81
CA ASP A 220 -15.49 -5.04 -3.14
C ASP A 220 -14.38 -4.27 -3.86
N ASP A 221 -14.35 -2.94 -3.72
CA ASP A 221 -13.26 -2.11 -4.28
C ASP A 221 -11.91 -2.47 -3.64
N ILE A 222 -11.87 -2.60 -2.32
CA ILE A 222 -10.65 -2.97 -1.58
C ILE A 222 -10.17 -4.35 -2.04
N ARG A 223 -11.09 -5.31 -2.12
CA ARG A 223 -10.80 -6.68 -2.53
C ARG A 223 -10.28 -6.71 -3.96
N ALA A 224 -10.93 -6.03 -4.89
CA ALA A 224 -10.52 -5.96 -6.28
C ALA A 224 -9.13 -5.32 -6.43
N GLU A 225 -8.88 -4.18 -5.79
CA GLU A 225 -7.59 -3.47 -5.84
C GLU A 225 -6.43 -4.29 -5.27
N LEU A 226 -6.66 -5.04 -4.19
CA LEU A 226 -5.63 -5.85 -3.53
C LEU A 226 -5.38 -7.16 -4.28
N HIS A 227 -6.44 -7.85 -4.68
CA HIS A 227 -6.36 -9.11 -5.39
C HIS A 227 -5.56 -8.96 -6.68
N LEU A 228 -5.85 -7.92 -7.46
CA LEU A 228 -5.19 -7.65 -8.74
C LEU A 228 -3.70 -7.33 -8.56
N ALA A 229 -3.35 -6.53 -7.54
CA ALA A 229 -1.95 -6.20 -7.23
C ALA A 229 -1.15 -7.43 -6.76
N LEU A 230 -1.72 -8.24 -5.86
CA LEU A 230 -1.05 -9.44 -5.34
C LEU A 230 -0.90 -10.52 -6.42
N LEU A 231 -1.90 -10.69 -7.30
CA LEU A 231 -1.78 -11.59 -8.45
C LEU A 231 -0.71 -11.12 -9.43
N GLN A 232 -0.66 -9.82 -9.75
CA GLN A 232 0.35 -9.29 -10.65
C GLN A 232 1.78 -9.53 -10.10
N LYS A 233 1.99 -9.35 -8.79
CA LYS A 233 3.26 -9.68 -8.15
C LYS A 233 3.66 -11.14 -8.39
N GLU A 234 2.76 -12.09 -8.14
CA GLU A 234 3.07 -13.52 -8.34
C GLU A 234 3.34 -13.84 -9.83
N ILE A 235 2.71 -13.12 -10.78
CA ILE A 235 3.01 -13.24 -12.21
C ILE A 235 4.40 -12.72 -12.53
N ASP A 236 4.80 -11.59 -11.94
CA ASP A 236 6.11 -10.98 -12.17
C ASP A 236 7.23 -11.86 -11.61
N GLU A 237 7.05 -12.39 -10.39
CA GLU A 237 7.96 -13.37 -9.77
C GLU A 237 8.09 -14.63 -10.63
N LEU A 238 6.97 -15.18 -11.11
CA LEU A 238 6.97 -16.33 -12.00
C LEU A 238 7.69 -16.02 -13.33
N CYS A 239 7.52 -14.81 -13.87
CA CYS A 239 8.23 -14.36 -15.07
C CYS A 239 9.74 -14.28 -14.83
N VAL A 240 10.19 -13.82 -13.66
CA VAL A 240 11.61 -13.78 -13.29
C VAL A 240 12.17 -15.19 -13.21
N GLU A 241 11.49 -16.12 -12.55
CA GLU A 241 11.90 -17.54 -12.49
C GLU A 241 11.98 -18.15 -13.88
N LEU A 242 10.97 -17.92 -14.72
CA LEU A 242 10.93 -18.40 -16.09
C LEU A 242 12.01 -17.78 -17.01
N ASN A 243 12.79 -16.81 -16.55
CA ASN A 243 13.86 -16.21 -17.32
C ASN A 243 15.25 -16.80 -17.05
N LYS A 244 15.40 -17.70 -16.06
CA LYS A 244 16.71 -18.14 -15.60
C LYS A 244 17.42 -19.07 -16.59
N SER A 245 16.69 -19.92 -17.32
CA SER A 245 17.26 -20.85 -18.31
C SER A 245 16.72 -20.68 -19.74
N VAL A 246 17.37 -21.33 -20.71
CA VAL A 246 16.90 -21.32 -22.12
C VAL A 246 15.55 -22.04 -22.26
N LYS A 247 15.38 -23.17 -21.57
CA LYS A 247 14.15 -23.97 -21.61
C LYS A 247 12.98 -23.20 -21.00
N GLU A 248 13.21 -22.58 -19.84
CA GLU A 248 12.22 -21.74 -19.16
C GLU A 248 11.83 -20.52 -20.00
N ARG A 249 12.80 -19.82 -20.59
CA ARG A 249 12.52 -18.66 -21.47
C ARG A 249 11.70 -19.04 -22.69
N LYS A 250 11.88 -20.27 -23.21
CA LYS A 250 11.06 -20.78 -24.31
C LYS A 250 9.61 -20.92 -23.86
N LEU A 251 9.37 -21.56 -22.70
CA LEU A 251 8.04 -21.71 -22.13
C LEU A 251 7.39 -20.34 -21.85
N ARG A 252 8.14 -19.37 -21.29
CA ARG A 252 7.66 -18.00 -21.09
C ARG A 252 7.16 -17.37 -22.39
N LYS A 253 7.92 -17.51 -23.49
CA LYS A 253 7.53 -16.96 -24.80
C LYS A 253 6.29 -17.63 -25.37
N GLU A 254 6.15 -18.94 -25.17
CA GLU A 254 4.95 -19.68 -25.57
C GLU A 254 3.71 -19.20 -24.81
N ILE A 255 3.84 -19.04 -23.48
CA ILE A 255 2.80 -18.46 -22.62
C ILE A 255 2.44 -17.04 -23.05
N GLN A 256 3.44 -16.17 -23.26
CA GLN A 256 3.23 -14.78 -23.69
C GLN A 256 2.53 -14.70 -25.04
N LYS A 257 2.95 -15.51 -26.01
CA LYS A 257 2.29 -15.59 -27.31
C LYS A 257 0.84 -16.00 -27.16
N TYR A 258 0.56 -17.01 -26.33
CA TYR A 258 -0.80 -17.45 -26.05
C TYR A 258 -1.66 -16.33 -25.45
N PHE A 259 -1.13 -15.57 -24.49
CA PHE A 259 -1.84 -14.43 -23.91
C PHE A 259 -2.18 -13.35 -24.94
N ILE A 260 -1.23 -12.97 -25.80
CA ILE A 260 -1.45 -11.96 -26.85
C ILE A 260 -2.55 -12.43 -27.82
N ASP A 261 -2.46 -13.66 -28.31
CA ASP A 261 -3.43 -14.24 -29.24
C ASP A 261 -4.84 -14.33 -28.59
N ARG A 262 -4.89 -14.61 -27.28
CA ARG A 262 -6.14 -14.71 -26.52
C ARG A 262 -6.76 -13.38 -26.18
N GLN A 263 -5.96 -12.40 -25.78
CA GLN A 263 -6.41 -11.06 -25.46
C GLN A 263 -7.15 -10.44 -26.66
N ALA A 264 -6.56 -10.50 -27.85
CA ALA A 264 -7.18 -9.98 -29.07
C ALA A 264 -8.54 -10.64 -29.37
N ARG A 265 -8.67 -11.94 -29.08
CA ARG A 265 -9.94 -12.68 -29.21
C ARG A 265 -10.99 -12.20 -28.21
N PHE A 266 -10.63 -12.06 -26.95
CA PHE A 266 -11.55 -11.58 -25.91
C PHE A 266 -11.98 -10.14 -26.16
N GLU A 267 -11.06 -9.25 -26.51
CA GLU A 267 -11.38 -7.86 -26.86
C GLU A 267 -12.38 -7.78 -28.02
N SER A 268 -12.20 -8.60 -29.07
CA SER A 268 -13.16 -8.66 -30.18
C SER A 268 -14.56 -9.09 -29.75
N LEU A 269 -14.68 -10.05 -28.83
CA LEU A 269 -15.97 -10.53 -28.32
C LEU A 269 -16.65 -9.48 -27.43
N LEU A 270 -15.88 -8.84 -26.55
CA LEU A 270 -16.38 -7.78 -25.68
C LEU A 270 -16.90 -6.58 -26.48
N VAL A 271 -16.18 -6.15 -27.51
CA VAL A 271 -16.64 -5.08 -28.43
C VAL A 271 -17.97 -5.43 -29.08
N GLN A 272 -18.16 -6.69 -29.48
CA GLN A 272 -19.42 -7.16 -30.07
C GLN A 272 -20.58 -7.15 -29.06
N MET A 273 -20.30 -7.48 -27.79
CA MET A 273 -21.30 -7.44 -26.71
C MET A 273 -21.71 -5.99 -26.36
N ASP A 274 -20.75 -5.06 -26.39
CA ASP A 274 -20.95 -3.65 -26.05
C ASP A 274 -21.56 -2.82 -27.19
N ASP A 275 -21.53 -3.29 -28.44
CA ASP A 275 -22.11 -2.58 -29.58
C ASP A 275 -23.64 -2.45 -29.46
N ASN A 276 -24.13 -1.24 -29.21
CA ASN A 276 -25.56 -0.93 -29.07
C ASN A 276 -26.38 -1.15 -30.36
N HIS A 277 -25.71 -1.28 -31.51
CA HIS A 277 -26.34 -1.55 -32.80
C HIS A 277 -26.32 -3.04 -33.16
N GLU A 278 -25.67 -3.89 -32.36
CA GLU A 278 -25.61 -5.32 -32.61
C GLU A 278 -26.93 -6.01 -32.23
N ILE A 279 -27.32 -6.99 -33.04
CA ILE A 279 -28.59 -7.69 -32.89
C ILE A 279 -28.53 -8.54 -31.60
N PRO A 280 -29.58 -8.57 -30.75
CA PRO A 280 -29.57 -9.29 -29.48
C PRO A 280 -29.15 -10.77 -29.57
N ARG A 281 -29.44 -11.43 -30.69
CA ARG A 281 -29.01 -12.80 -30.96
C ARG A 281 -27.49 -12.93 -31.03
N LYS A 282 -26.82 -12.02 -31.75
CA LYS A 282 -25.36 -12.04 -31.90
C LYS A 282 -24.65 -11.67 -30.60
N LYS A 283 -25.23 -10.80 -29.78
CA LYS A 283 -24.73 -10.56 -28.41
C LYS A 283 -24.74 -11.83 -27.56
N LYS A 284 -25.84 -12.59 -27.60
CA LYS A 284 -25.93 -13.89 -26.92
C LYS A 284 -24.94 -14.92 -27.48
N GLU A 285 -24.75 -14.96 -28.79
CA GLU A 285 -23.75 -15.84 -29.42
C GLU A 285 -22.32 -15.44 -29.00
N ALA A 286 -22.01 -14.15 -28.91
CA ALA A 286 -20.73 -13.64 -28.42
C ALA A 286 -20.50 -13.96 -26.93
N GLU A 287 -21.53 -13.81 -26.09
CA GLU A 287 -21.49 -14.16 -24.67
C GLU A 287 -21.21 -15.65 -24.45
N ALA A 288 -21.94 -16.53 -25.15
CA ALA A 288 -21.68 -17.97 -25.11
C ALA A 288 -20.27 -18.33 -25.63
N THR A 289 -19.82 -17.66 -26.69
CA THR A 289 -18.45 -17.84 -27.21
C THR A 289 -17.41 -17.38 -26.18
N LEU A 290 -17.66 -16.30 -25.47
CA LEU A 290 -16.77 -15.79 -24.42
C LEU A 290 -16.63 -16.79 -23.28
N GLU A 291 -17.72 -17.42 -22.84
CA GLU A 291 -17.71 -18.49 -21.84
C GLU A 291 -16.89 -19.70 -22.29
N ASP A 292 -17.10 -20.17 -23.52
CA ASP A 292 -16.35 -21.28 -24.10
C ASP A 292 -14.84 -20.95 -24.21
N GLU A 293 -14.51 -19.74 -24.65
CA GLU A 293 -13.14 -19.27 -24.77
C GLU A 293 -12.47 -19.12 -23.41
N TYR A 294 -13.21 -18.67 -22.39
CA TYR A 294 -12.73 -18.63 -21.02
C TYR A 294 -12.44 -20.04 -20.49
N LEU A 295 -13.27 -21.04 -20.82
CA LEU A 295 -13.03 -22.43 -20.44
C LEU A 295 -11.77 -23.00 -21.12
N ILE A 296 -11.59 -22.74 -22.41
CA ILE A 296 -10.37 -23.15 -23.14
C ILE A 296 -9.14 -22.45 -22.56
N PHE A 297 -9.28 -21.16 -22.23
CA PHE A 297 -8.25 -20.39 -21.59
C PHE A 297 -7.81 -21.03 -20.27
N ARG A 298 -8.74 -21.35 -19.37
CA ARG A 298 -8.43 -22.02 -18.10
C ARG A 298 -7.73 -23.37 -18.29
N LYS A 299 -8.23 -24.21 -19.20
CA LYS A 299 -7.60 -25.53 -19.51
C LYS A 299 -6.17 -25.38 -20.02
N THR A 300 -5.92 -24.39 -20.84
CA THR A 300 -4.58 -24.14 -21.39
C THR A 300 -3.64 -23.59 -20.32
N MET A 301 -4.13 -22.69 -19.46
CA MET A 301 -3.36 -22.21 -18.31
C MET A 301 -2.97 -23.34 -17.36
N TRP A 302 -3.86 -24.31 -17.14
CA TRP A 302 -3.52 -25.52 -16.38
C TRP A 302 -2.37 -26.31 -17.01
N ALA A 303 -2.40 -26.55 -18.32
CA ALA A 303 -1.31 -27.25 -19.00
C ALA A 303 0.03 -26.48 -18.88
N PHE A 304 0.00 -25.15 -18.96
CA PHE A 304 1.19 -24.35 -18.72
C PHE A 304 1.70 -24.46 -17.28
N PHE A 305 0.80 -24.50 -16.29
CA PHE A 305 1.17 -24.67 -14.88
C PHE A 305 1.83 -26.04 -14.64
N GLU A 306 1.34 -27.11 -15.26
CA GLU A 306 1.98 -28.42 -15.20
C GLU A 306 3.41 -28.39 -15.80
N GLU A 307 3.61 -27.71 -16.94
CA GLU A 307 4.93 -27.57 -17.54
C GLU A 307 5.88 -26.72 -16.69
N ILE A 308 5.37 -25.68 -16.02
CA ILE A 308 6.15 -24.88 -15.07
C ILE A 308 6.59 -25.73 -13.87
N GLU A 309 5.69 -26.53 -13.30
CA GLU A 309 6.03 -27.41 -12.17
C GLU A 309 7.04 -28.50 -12.55
N LYS A 310 7.01 -29.01 -13.80
CA LYS A 310 8.05 -29.92 -14.33
C LYS A 310 9.44 -29.28 -14.43
N LEU A 311 9.51 -27.94 -14.43
CA LEU A 311 10.76 -27.18 -14.36
C LEU A 311 11.19 -26.92 -12.90
N HIS A 312 10.46 -27.47 -11.92
CA HIS A 312 10.66 -27.23 -10.49
C HIS A 312 10.51 -25.75 -10.09
N ILE A 313 9.73 -24.99 -10.85
CA ILE A 313 9.39 -23.60 -10.53
C ILE A 313 8.10 -23.60 -9.71
N CYS A 314 8.13 -22.93 -8.56
CA CYS A 314 6.96 -22.79 -7.70
C CYS A 314 5.99 -21.78 -8.31
N ILE A 315 4.70 -22.14 -8.36
CA ILE A 315 3.62 -21.22 -8.72
C ILE A 315 3.02 -20.68 -7.42
N GLY A 316 2.88 -19.36 -7.35
CA GLY A 316 2.34 -18.67 -6.19
C GLY A 316 0.92 -19.15 -5.82
N PRO A 317 0.58 -19.15 -4.52
CA PRO A 317 -0.70 -19.67 -4.04
C PRO A 317 -1.91 -18.91 -4.58
N ARG A 318 -1.81 -17.59 -4.81
CA ARG A 318 -2.93 -16.79 -5.30
C ARG A 318 -3.18 -17.06 -6.78
N LEU A 319 -2.13 -17.25 -7.58
CA LEU A 319 -2.27 -17.71 -8.96
C LEU A 319 -2.89 -19.10 -9.03
N LYS A 320 -2.47 -20.01 -8.15
CA LYS A 320 -3.10 -21.34 -8.05
C LYS A 320 -4.59 -21.22 -7.75
N GLU A 321 -4.96 -20.44 -6.74
CA GLU A 321 -6.35 -20.20 -6.37
C GLU A 321 -7.17 -19.58 -7.51
N PHE A 322 -6.64 -18.52 -8.13
CA PHE A 322 -7.30 -17.80 -9.23
C PHE A 322 -7.68 -18.70 -10.40
N TYR A 323 -6.77 -19.60 -10.81
CA TYR A 323 -7.04 -20.54 -11.89
C TYR A 323 -7.75 -21.82 -11.42
N GLY A 324 -7.99 -21.98 -10.11
CA GLY A 324 -8.58 -23.17 -9.49
C GLY A 324 -7.65 -24.39 -9.53
N PHE A 325 -6.34 -24.16 -9.58
CA PHE A 325 -5.31 -25.19 -9.61
C PHE A 325 -5.06 -25.72 -8.19
N LYS A 326 -5.57 -26.92 -7.90
CA LYS A 326 -5.21 -27.66 -6.67
C LYS A 326 -4.12 -28.65 -7.03
N CYS A 327 -2.85 -28.34 -6.74
CA CYS A 327 -1.77 -29.33 -6.76
C CYS A 327 -0.64 -28.94 -5.79
N GLY A 328 -0.23 -29.93 -5.00
CA GLY A 328 0.96 -29.95 -4.15
C GLY A 328 1.81 -31.20 -4.46
N PRO A 329 3.06 -31.25 -4.00
CA PRO A 329 4.05 -32.27 -4.39
C PRO A 329 3.65 -33.74 -4.08
N ASP A 330 2.62 -33.98 -3.26
CA ASP A 330 2.20 -35.31 -2.84
C ASP A 330 1.08 -35.96 -3.68
N GLU A 331 0.35 -35.22 -4.51
CA GLU A 331 -0.77 -35.80 -5.28
C GLU A 331 -0.31 -36.46 -6.59
N VAL A 332 0.79 -35.99 -7.19
CA VAL A 332 1.38 -36.60 -8.40
C VAL A 332 2.02 -37.96 -8.09
N ARG A 333 2.37 -38.25 -6.83
CA ARG A 333 2.93 -39.56 -6.44
C ARG A 333 1.89 -40.66 -6.20
N LYS A 334 0.59 -40.34 -6.15
CA LYS A 334 -0.47 -41.35 -5.88
C LYS A 334 -1.20 -41.85 -7.12
N LEU A 335 -0.79 -41.41 -8.31
CA LEU A 335 -1.37 -41.85 -9.59
C LEU A 335 -0.33 -42.39 -10.59
N ALA A 336 0.88 -42.74 -10.13
CA ALA A 336 1.89 -43.43 -10.93
C ALA A 336 1.98 -44.92 -10.56
#